data_AF-A0AAV2SRH7-F1
#
_entry.id   AF-A0AAV2SRH7-F1
#
_cell.length_a   1.000
_cell.length_b   1.000
_cell.length_c   1.000
_cell.angle_alpha   90.00
_cell.angle_beta   90.00
_cell.angle_gamma   90.00
#
_symmetry.space_group_name_H-M   'P 1'
#
loop_
_entity.id
_entity.type
_entity.pdbx_description
1 polymer ?
#
loop_
_entity_poly.entity_id
_entity_poly.type
_entity_poly.pdbx_seq_one_letter_code
_entity_poly.pdbx_strand_id
1 'polypeptide(L)'
;LNVCKYVVAYMDRTFVFRWRAVRKGLPKPTQFFLSHRTGRPVKRASISRWLREVLALAGIDMGTFGPGSTRGASASAAARRGATAVQIMKAGSWSNLGTFQRFYQRTVDDTPVGRLILQESTVSVLV
;
A
#
# COMPACT_ATOMS: atom_id res chain seq x y z
N LEU A 1 -13.02 -4.98 7.82
CA LEU A 1 -12.69 -5.43 6.44
C LEU A 1 -12.06 -6.82 6.48
N ASN A 2 -12.71 -7.86 5.94
CA ASN A 2 -12.12 -9.21 5.84
C ASN A 2 -11.31 -9.33 4.55
N VAL A 3 -9.98 -9.22 4.65
CA VAL A 3 -9.06 -9.25 3.50
C VAL A 3 -9.24 -10.52 2.66
N CYS A 4 -9.42 -11.68 3.31
CA CYS A 4 -9.60 -12.96 2.62
C CYS A 4 -10.82 -12.92 1.68
N LYS A 5 -11.94 -12.33 2.11
CA LYS A 5 -13.15 -12.21 1.29
C LYS A 5 -12.89 -11.43 0.00
N TYR A 6 -12.17 -10.31 0.06
CA TYR A 6 -11.87 -9.50 -1.12
C TYR A 6 -10.86 -10.17 -2.05
N VAL A 7 -9.87 -10.85 -1.48
CA VAL A 7 -8.89 -11.62 -2.26
C VAL A 7 -9.59 -12.74 -3.02
N VAL A 8 -10.46 -13.50 -2.38
CA VAL A 8 -11.26 -14.55 -3.02
C VAL A 8 -12.15 -13.95 -4.12
N ALA A 9 -12.93 -12.91 -3.82
CA ALA A 9 -13.79 -12.27 -4.81
C ALA A 9 -13.01 -11.72 -6.02
N TYR A 10 -11.81 -11.20 -5.81
CA TYR A 10 -10.93 -10.77 -6.90
C TYR A 10 -10.42 -11.95 -7.74
N MET A 11 -10.03 -13.05 -7.09
CA MET A 11 -9.57 -14.25 -7.78
C MET A 11 -10.69 -14.86 -8.63
N ASP A 12 -11.90 -14.93 -8.11
CA ASP A 12 -13.07 -15.44 -8.85
C ASP A 12 -13.36 -14.57 -10.08
N ARG A 13 -13.40 -13.24 -9.91
CA ARG A 13 -13.61 -12.30 -11.02
C ARG A 13 -12.51 -12.34 -12.07
N THR A 14 -11.28 -12.66 -11.68
CA THR A 14 -10.13 -12.72 -12.60
C THR A 14 -9.84 -14.12 -13.16
N PHE A 15 -10.55 -15.15 -12.68
CA PHE A 15 -10.29 -16.54 -13.02
C PHE A 15 -10.32 -16.81 -14.53
N VAL A 16 -11.38 -16.34 -15.21
CA VAL A 16 -11.57 -16.54 -16.65
C VAL A 16 -10.42 -15.92 -17.46
N PHE A 17 -9.95 -14.73 -17.08
CA PHE A 17 -8.84 -14.06 -17.75
C PHE A 17 -7.53 -14.84 -17.58
N ARG A 18 -7.26 -15.33 -16.36
CA ARG A 18 -6.09 -16.15 -16.06
C ARG A 18 -6.10 -17.46 -16.84
N TRP A 19 -7.24 -18.15 -16.85
CA TRP A 19 -7.41 -19.41 -17.57
C TRP A 19 -7.24 -19.24 -19.09
N ARG A 20 -7.84 -18.20 -19.68
CA ARG A 20 -7.69 -17.89 -21.11
C ARG A 20 -6.23 -17.59 -21.49
N ALA A 21 -5.48 -16.90 -20.64
CA ALA A 21 -4.07 -16.61 -20.88
C ALA A 21 -3.24 -17.91 -20.94
N VAL A 22 -3.45 -18.83 -19.99
CA VAL A 22 -2.76 -20.13 -19.97
C VAL A 22 -3.11 -20.97 -21.20
N ARG A 23 -4.38 -21.01 -21.61
CA ARG A 23 -4.79 -21.72 -22.85
C ARG A 23 -4.15 -21.18 -24.13
N LYS A 24 -3.70 -19.92 -24.13
CA LYS A 24 -2.96 -19.31 -25.25
C LYS A 24 -1.45 -19.56 -25.20
N GLY A 25 -0.99 -20.43 -24.29
CA GLY A 25 0.44 -20.76 -24.14
C GLY A 25 1.24 -19.75 -23.32
N LEU A 26 0.59 -18.78 -22.67
CA LEU A 26 1.29 -17.88 -21.74
C LEU A 26 1.54 -18.58 -20.40
N PRO A 27 2.65 -18.26 -19.71
CA PRO A 27 2.89 -18.80 -18.38
C PRO A 27 1.78 -18.38 -17.41
N LYS A 28 1.49 -19.25 -16.43
CA LYS A 28 0.55 -18.94 -15.35
C LYS A 28 0.92 -17.60 -14.72
N PRO A 29 0.00 -16.62 -14.63
CA PRO A 29 0.31 -15.33 -14.02
C PRO A 29 0.75 -15.51 -12.57
N THR A 30 2.00 -15.13 -12.26
CA THR A 30 2.57 -15.19 -10.91
C THR A 30 2.18 -13.98 -10.06
N GLN A 31 1.68 -12.92 -10.68
CA GLN A 31 1.26 -11.70 -10.00
C GLN A 31 -0.23 -11.70 -9.72
N PHE A 32 -0.57 -11.13 -8.56
CA PHE A 32 -1.95 -11.00 -8.12
C PHE A 32 -2.70 -9.97 -8.98
N PHE A 33 -2.20 -8.76 -9.17
CA PHE A 33 -2.95 -7.73 -9.92
C PHE A 33 -2.82 -7.89 -11.43
N LEU A 34 -3.96 -7.95 -12.12
CA LEU A 34 -4.08 -7.98 -13.58
C LEU A 34 -4.70 -6.68 -14.11
N SER A 35 -4.24 -6.27 -15.29
CA SER A 35 -4.85 -5.19 -16.06
C SER A 35 -6.20 -5.65 -16.60
N HIS A 36 -7.27 -4.91 -16.31
CA HIS A 36 -8.59 -5.20 -16.89
C HIS A 36 -8.61 -5.08 -18.43
N ARG A 37 -7.79 -4.18 -19.00
CA ARG A 37 -7.70 -3.96 -20.45
C ARG A 37 -6.99 -5.09 -21.19
N THR A 38 -5.92 -5.63 -20.64
CA THR A 38 -5.06 -6.60 -21.37
C THR A 38 -5.07 -8.01 -20.77
N GLY A 39 -5.61 -8.19 -19.56
CA GLY A 39 -5.54 -9.43 -18.79
C GLY A 39 -4.14 -9.80 -18.30
N ARG A 40 -3.12 -8.97 -18.58
CA ARG A 40 -1.72 -9.23 -18.19
C ARG A 40 -1.42 -8.69 -16.78
N PRO A 41 -0.40 -9.25 -16.10
CA PRO A 41 0.13 -8.70 -14.86
C PRO A 41 0.39 -7.20 -14.92
N VAL A 42 -0.03 -6.48 -13.89
CA VAL A 42 0.19 -5.04 -13.78
C VAL A 42 1.65 -4.75 -13.44
N LYS A 43 2.28 -3.83 -14.17
CA LYS A 43 3.67 -3.42 -13.90
C LYS A 43 3.75 -2.57 -12.63
N ARG A 44 4.90 -2.60 -11.96
CA ARG A 44 5.19 -1.74 -10.79
C ARG A 44 4.91 -0.26 -11.07
N ALA A 45 5.25 0.22 -12.27
CA ALA A 45 4.99 1.60 -12.70
C ALA A 45 3.49 1.95 -12.71
N SER A 46 2.61 1.02 -13.10
CA SER A 46 1.16 1.25 -13.07
C SER A 46 0.63 1.34 -11.64
N ILE A 47 1.08 0.46 -10.74
CA ILE A 47 0.73 0.54 -9.31
C ILE A 47 1.23 1.86 -8.71
N SER A 48 2.47 2.24 -9.05
CA SER A 48 3.07 3.51 -8.61
C SER A 48 2.26 4.71 -9.09
N ARG A 49 1.72 4.69 -10.32
CA ARG A 49 0.84 5.74 -10.83
C ARG A 49 -0.48 5.80 -10.08
N TRP A 50 -1.15 4.66 -9.86
CA TRP A 50 -2.39 4.62 -9.09
C TRP A 50 -2.21 5.13 -7.65
N LEU A 51 -1.08 4.80 -7.00
CA LEU A 51 -0.78 5.35 -5.68
C LEU A 51 -0.61 6.88 -5.72
N ARG A 52 0.04 7.43 -6.74
CA ARG A 52 0.12 8.89 -6.91
C ARG A 52 -1.26 9.52 -7.12
N GLU A 53 -2.10 8.91 -7.95
CA GLU A 53 -3.48 9.37 -8.20
C GLU A 53 -4.28 9.38 -6.88
N VAL A 54 -4.21 8.31 -6.08
CA VAL A 54 -4.90 8.22 -4.78
C VAL A 54 -4.39 9.27 -3.79
N LEU A 55 -3.08 9.48 -3.71
CA LEU A 55 -2.50 10.52 -2.84
C LEU A 55 -2.95 11.92 -3.27
N ALA A 56 -2.94 12.21 -4.57
CA ALA A 56 -3.42 13.49 -5.10
C ALA A 56 -4.93 13.70 -4.83
N LEU A 57 -5.75 12.66 -5.01
CA LEU A 57 -7.18 12.71 -4.67
C LEU A 57 -7.44 12.93 -3.18
N ALA A 58 -6.52 12.50 -2.32
CA ALA A 58 -6.54 12.76 -0.89
C ALA A 58 -6.01 14.15 -0.51
N GLY A 59 -5.68 15.02 -1.48
CA GLY A 59 -5.15 16.36 -1.24
C GLY A 59 -3.70 16.38 -0.74
N ILE A 60 -2.96 15.29 -0.89
CA ILE A 60 -1.56 15.20 -0.44
C ILE A 60 -0.65 15.81 -1.49
N ASP A 61 0.28 16.68 -1.06
CA ASP A 61 1.28 17.28 -1.94
C ASP A 61 2.21 16.23 -2.55
N MET A 62 2.12 16.08 -3.87
CA MET A 62 2.89 15.12 -4.64
C MET A 62 4.33 15.57 -4.95
N GLY A 63 4.67 16.84 -4.71
CA GLY A 63 6.05 17.33 -4.77
C GLY A 63 6.89 16.78 -3.61
N THR A 64 6.26 16.66 -2.44
CA THR A 64 6.89 16.17 -1.21
C THR A 64 6.67 14.68 -0.99
N PHE A 65 5.46 14.17 -1.26
CA PHE A 65 5.07 12.79 -0.95
C PHE A 65 4.88 11.95 -2.21
N GLY A 66 5.28 10.68 -2.14
CA GLY A 66 5.10 9.76 -3.25
C GLY A 66 4.67 8.37 -2.78
N PRO A 67 4.61 7.39 -3.69
CA PRO A 67 4.19 6.03 -3.37
C PRO A 67 5.03 5.38 -2.25
N GLY A 68 6.31 5.74 -2.13
CA GLY A 68 7.18 5.26 -1.05
C GLY A 68 6.84 5.84 0.33
N SER A 69 6.21 7.01 0.38
CA SER A 69 5.81 7.68 1.62
C SER A 69 4.74 6.88 2.37
N THR A 70 3.84 6.18 1.67
CA THR A 70 2.84 5.29 2.28
C THR A 70 3.50 4.19 3.12
N ARG A 71 4.58 3.58 2.61
CA ARG A 71 5.35 2.57 3.36
C ARG A 71 5.99 3.16 4.61
N GLY A 72 6.61 4.34 4.48
CA GLY A 72 7.24 5.03 5.61
C GLY A 72 6.24 5.44 6.68
N ALA A 73 5.09 6.00 6.29
CA ALA A 73 4.01 6.38 7.18
C ALA A 73 3.45 5.18 7.96
N SER A 74 3.17 4.05 7.28
CA SER A 74 2.68 2.83 7.90
C SER A 74 3.68 2.25 8.93
N ALA A 75 4.94 2.11 8.55
CA ALA A 75 5.99 1.63 9.45
C ALA A 75 6.23 2.59 10.63
N SER A 76 6.17 3.91 10.40
CA SER A 76 6.28 4.91 11.48
C SER A 76 5.12 4.80 12.46
N ALA A 77 3.90 4.57 11.97
CA ALA A 77 2.73 4.37 12.83
C ALA A 77 2.87 3.09 13.68
N ALA A 78 3.35 2.00 13.09
CA ALA A 78 3.62 0.76 13.83
C ALA A 78 4.72 0.96 14.89
N ALA A 79 5.80 1.67 14.56
CA ALA A 79 6.88 1.97 15.52
C ALA A 79 6.36 2.78 16.71
N ARG A 80 5.53 3.81 16.46
CA ARG A 80 4.87 4.59 17.54
C ARG A 80 3.95 3.75 18.43
N ARG A 81 3.40 2.66 17.90
CA ARG A 81 2.56 1.71 18.64
C ARG A 81 3.37 0.58 19.30
N GLY A 82 4.70 0.69 19.34
CA GLY A 82 5.57 -0.24 20.06
C GLY A 82 6.03 -1.46 19.26
N ALA A 83 5.87 -1.49 17.93
CA ALA A 83 6.45 -2.55 17.12
C ALA A 83 7.98 -2.55 17.22
N THR A 84 8.58 -3.73 17.35
CA THR A 84 10.04 -3.87 17.50
C THR A 84 10.76 -3.54 16.20
N ALA A 85 12.05 -3.17 16.30
CA ALA A 85 12.88 -2.91 15.13
C ALA A 85 12.84 -4.09 14.14
N VAL A 86 12.91 -5.34 14.63
CA VAL A 86 12.84 -6.54 13.78
C VAL A 86 11.51 -6.64 13.02
N GLN A 87 10.39 -6.35 13.69
CA GLN A 87 9.07 -6.36 13.06
C GLN A 87 8.95 -5.28 11.98
N ILE A 88 9.41 -4.05 12.26
CA ILE A 88 9.41 -2.94 11.30
C ILE A 88 10.28 -3.24 10.08
N MET A 89 11.48 -3.75 10.31
CA MET A 89 12.43 -4.12 9.27
C MET A 89 11.87 -5.20 8.35
N LYS A 90 11.25 -6.23 8.93
CA LYS A 90 10.58 -7.30 8.19
C LYS A 90 9.40 -6.76 7.38
N ALA A 91 8.53 -5.95 7.98
CA ALA A 91 7.35 -5.40 7.32
C ALA A 91 7.71 -4.44 6.17
N GLY A 92 8.73 -3.60 6.36
CA GLY A 92 9.18 -2.64 5.36
C GLY A 92 10.15 -3.20 4.31
N SER A 93 10.62 -4.44 4.49
CA SER A 93 11.65 -5.08 3.66
C SER A 93 12.94 -4.25 3.57
N TRP A 94 13.41 -3.74 4.72
CA TRP A 94 14.70 -3.09 4.84
C TRP A 94 15.74 -4.08 5.37
N SER A 95 16.97 -3.98 4.88
CA SER A 95 18.12 -4.74 5.39
C SER A 95 18.87 -4.02 6.51
N ASN A 96 18.76 -2.69 6.58
CA ASN A 96 19.41 -1.85 7.59
C ASN A 96 18.40 -0.92 8.31
N LEU A 97 18.41 -0.91 9.64
CA LEU A 97 17.53 -0.09 10.48
C LEU A 97 17.78 1.41 10.29
N GLY A 98 19.03 1.81 10.11
CA GLY A 98 19.39 3.19 9.80
C GLY A 98 18.76 3.71 8.51
N THR A 99 18.54 2.84 7.51
CA THR A 99 17.80 3.22 6.29
C THR A 99 16.35 3.57 6.62
N PHE A 100 15.70 2.78 7.46
CA PHE A 100 14.36 3.10 7.94
C PHE A 100 14.36 4.42 8.72
N GLN A 101 15.20 4.53 9.75
CA GLN A 101 15.26 5.70 10.62
C GLN A 101 15.54 7.00 9.86
N ARG A 102 16.48 6.97 8.91
CA ARG A 102 16.90 8.15 8.15
C ARG A 102 15.89 8.59 7.09
N PHE A 103 15.34 7.64 6.33
CA PHE A 103 14.58 7.97 5.11
C PHE A 103 13.07 7.78 5.25
N TYR A 104 12.62 6.96 6.19
CA TYR A 104 11.22 6.49 6.27
C TYR A 104 10.54 6.76 7.61
N GLN A 105 11.28 6.80 8.72
CA GLN A 105 10.71 7.09 10.03
C GLN A 105 10.36 8.56 10.13
N ARG A 106 9.05 8.85 10.25
CA ARG A 106 8.52 10.20 10.39
C ARG A 106 7.85 10.37 11.75
N THR A 107 8.16 11.48 12.40
CA THR A 107 7.47 11.94 13.59
C THR A 107 6.08 12.44 13.21
N VAL A 108 5.20 12.47 14.20
CA VAL A 108 3.89 13.13 14.10
C VAL A 108 4.04 14.53 14.62
N ASP A 109 3.35 15.48 14.00
CA ASP A 109 3.17 16.79 14.59
C ASP A 109 2.28 16.67 15.85
N ASP A 110 2.89 16.88 17.01
CA ASP A 110 2.23 16.82 18.31
C ASP A 110 1.76 18.20 18.81
N THR A 111 1.58 19.16 17.90
CA THR A 111 0.83 20.38 18.22
C THR A 111 -0.64 20.03 18.53
N PRO A 112 -1.37 20.88 19.27
CA PRO A 112 -2.80 20.69 19.50
C PRO A 112 -3.59 20.50 18.20
N VAL A 113 -3.25 21.27 17.15
CA VAL A 113 -3.86 21.15 15.82
C VAL A 113 -3.50 19.81 15.17
N GLY A 114 -2.23 19.40 15.21
CA GLY A 114 -1.80 18.11 14.67
C GLY A 114 -2.50 16.91 15.32
N ARG A 115 -2.69 16.94 16.65
CA ARG A 115 -3.47 15.93 17.36
C ARG A 115 -4.95 15.92 16.95
N LEU A 116 -5.59 17.08 16.82
CA LEU A 116 -6.99 17.17 16.40
C LEU A 116 -7.20 16.57 15.00
N ILE A 117 -6.35 16.94 14.03
CA ILE A 117 -6.41 16.40 12.66
C ILE A 117 -6.29 14.87 12.65
N LEU A 118 -5.40 14.32 13.49
CA LEU A 118 -5.19 12.87 13.55
C LEU A 118 -6.29 12.12 14.31
N GLN A 119 -6.89 12.73 15.33
CA GLN A 119 -8.01 12.14 16.07
C GLN A 119 -9.29 12.10 15.25
N GLU A 120 -9.58 13.14 14.45
CA GLU A 120 -10.74 13.21 13.55
C GLU A 120 -10.73 12.06 12.53
N SER A 121 -9.54 11.65 12.06
CA SER A 121 -9.38 10.51 11.14
C SER A 121 -9.73 9.13 11.73
N THR A 122 -9.97 9.03 13.04
CA THR A 122 -10.34 7.78 13.73
C THR A 122 -11.86 7.58 13.85
N VAL A 123 -12.65 8.63 13.58
CA VAL A 123 -14.11 8.59 13.68
C VAL A 123 -14.70 8.68 12.28
N SER A 124 -14.92 7.52 11.65
CA SER A 124 -16.00 7.20 10.70
C SER A 124 -15.62 6.05 9.77
N VAL A 125 -15.75 4.82 10.26
CA VAL A 125 -16.10 3.67 9.41
C VAL A 125 -17.17 2.86 10.16
N LEU A 126 -18.32 3.51 10.38
CA LEU A 126 -19.60 2.84 10.53
C LEU A 126 -20.44 3.20 9.29
N VAL A 127 -20.15 2.52 8.18
CA VAL A 127 -21.08 2.34 7.06
C VAL A 127 -20.92 0.91 6.57
#